data_AF-A0A8H5B413-F1
#
_entry.id   AF-A0A8H5B413-F1
#
_cell.length_a   1.000
_cell.length_b   1.000
_cell.length_c   1.000
_cell.angle_alpha   90.00
_cell.angle_beta   90.00
_cell.angle_gamma   90.00
#
_symmetry.space_group_name_H-M   'P 1'
#
loop_
_entity.id
_entity.type
_entity.pdbx_description
1 polymer ?
#
loop_
_entity_poly.entity_id
_entity_poly.type
_entity_poly.pdbx_seq_one_letter_code
_entity_poly.pdbx_strand_id
1 'polypeptide(L)'
;MLISVFGMPLSSLEEGSSIRQEGLLRKVPKRCRAIKEKQLQAHPSPPTSSSAQSRPAITFQESALLREQNFGAGEGKKFSKKERDLSLEAHFAKGKFPALYTRQQCFPGGESLDAVAQRAEDAFRQLLEQHICANGNQNEVVAVVSHGIFLAELIAVIIKKDAEFRGDLDVKSLRGMRNTAWTKLDVKRRTASSTDPYTTALSVRVLGVNSHKHLTNLNRQGGGIGSSAYDPAQQDIRAFLGGGGSGGGGKTKTTSKPKLKPTGKPLRPKPY
;
A
#
# COMPACT_ATOMS: atom_id res chain seq x y z
N MET A 1 3.53 13.36 -14.46
CA MET A 1 2.71 12.30 -13.84
C MET A 1 3.16 12.11 -12.41
N LEU A 2 2.22 11.99 -11.47
CA LEU A 2 2.56 11.71 -10.07
C LEU A 2 2.35 10.24 -9.77
N ILE A 3 3.35 9.57 -9.22
CA ILE A 3 3.23 8.20 -8.73
C ILE A 3 3.24 8.22 -7.21
N SER A 4 2.16 7.77 -6.60
CA SER A 4 2.09 7.53 -5.15
C SER A 4 2.08 6.03 -4.91
N VAL A 5 3.10 5.55 -4.21
CA VAL A 5 3.30 4.14 -3.92
C VAL A 5 2.94 3.87 -2.47
N PHE A 6 2.07 2.91 -2.18
CA PHE A 6 1.55 2.61 -0.84
C PHE A 6 1.92 1.19 -0.41
N GLY A 7 2.53 1.05 0.77
CA GLY A 7 2.81 -0.25 1.38
C GLY A 7 1.57 -0.87 2.03
N MET A 8 1.28 -2.13 1.75
CA MET A 8 0.23 -2.92 2.41
C MET A 8 0.75 -3.67 3.65
N PRO A 9 -0.09 -3.94 4.66
CA PRO A 9 0.26 -4.84 5.75
C PRO A 9 0.43 -6.29 5.27
N LEU A 10 1.41 -7.01 5.83
CA LEU A 10 1.60 -8.45 5.60
C LEU A 10 0.44 -9.31 6.14
N SER A 11 -0.32 -8.82 7.12
CA SER A 11 -1.46 -9.52 7.74
C SER A 11 -2.78 -9.37 6.98
N SER A 12 -2.78 -8.76 5.80
CA SER A 12 -3.99 -8.51 4.99
C SER A 12 -4.30 -9.65 4.02
N LEU A 13 -3.63 -10.80 4.18
CA LEU A 13 -3.76 -11.96 3.29
C LEU A 13 -5.16 -12.60 3.32
N GLU A 14 -6.03 -12.26 4.28
CA GLU A 14 -7.40 -12.81 4.34
C GLU A 14 -8.55 -11.80 4.50
N GLU A 15 -8.33 -10.56 4.96
CA GLU A 15 -9.46 -9.67 5.28
C GLU A 15 -9.26 -8.22 4.79
N GLY A 16 -10.28 -7.73 4.08
CA GLY A 16 -10.31 -6.44 3.40
C GLY A 16 -10.18 -5.27 4.36
N SER A 17 -9.01 -4.64 4.40
CA SER A 17 -8.76 -3.48 5.26
C SER A 17 -9.01 -2.13 4.56
N SER A 18 -10.02 -1.38 5.00
CA SER A 18 -10.12 0.08 4.78
C SER A 18 -9.52 0.84 5.97
N ILE A 19 -8.55 1.71 5.65
CA ILE A 19 -7.91 2.62 6.60
C ILE A 19 -8.13 4.04 6.07
N ARG A 20 -8.66 4.92 6.94
CA ARG A 20 -8.96 6.34 6.63
C ARG A 20 -7.67 7.11 6.30
N GLN A 21 -7.36 7.30 5.02
CA GLN A 21 -6.34 8.26 4.55
C GLN A 21 -6.99 9.62 4.22
N GLU A 22 -7.50 10.29 5.24
CA GLU A 22 -8.02 11.66 5.14
C GLU A 22 -6.87 12.63 4.81
N GLY A 23 -6.78 13.09 3.56
CA GLY A 23 -6.00 14.30 3.24
C GLY A 23 -5.39 14.43 1.85
N LEU A 24 -5.11 13.35 1.11
CA LEU A 24 -4.22 13.46 -0.05
C LEU A 24 -4.91 13.73 -1.41
N LEU A 25 -6.23 13.57 -1.50
CA LEU A 25 -7.01 13.70 -2.74
C LEU A 25 -7.97 14.91 -2.76
N ARG A 26 -7.76 15.94 -1.92
CA ARG A 26 -8.68 17.09 -1.81
C ARG A 26 -8.70 18.01 -3.03
N LYS A 27 -7.75 17.87 -3.97
CA LYS A 27 -7.81 18.42 -5.33
C LYS A 27 -7.53 17.28 -6.30
N VAL A 28 -8.55 16.49 -6.62
CA VAL A 28 -8.41 15.35 -7.54
C VAL A 28 -8.07 15.90 -8.93
N PRO A 29 -6.88 15.62 -9.50
CA PRO A 29 -6.62 15.95 -10.89
C PRO A 29 -7.60 15.19 -11.80
N LYS A 30 -7.79 15.69 -13.02
CA LYS A 30 -8.83 15.22 -13.95
C LYS A 30 -8.77 13.70 -14.25
N ARG A 31 -7.64 13.03 -14.01
CA ARG A 31 -7.44 11.59 -14.19
C ARG A 31 -6.64 10.98 -13.02
N CYS A 32 -7.27 10.04 -12.31
CA CYS A 32 -6.66 9.24 -11.25
C CYS A 32 -6.85 7.75 -11.54
N ARG A 33 -5.77 6.97 -11.42
CA ARG A 33 -5.78 5.51 -11.54
C ARG A 33 -5.21 4.85 -10.29
N ALA A 34 -5.72 3.69 -9.93
CA ALA A 34 -5.19 2.87 -8.86
C ALA A 34 -4.83 1.49 -9.41
N ILE A 35 -3.57 1.09 -9.23
CA ILE A 35 -3.09 -0.24 -9.61
C ILE A 35 -2.76 -0.98 -8.31
N LYS A 36 -3.40 -2.11 -8.09
CA LYS A 36 -3.15 -2.96 -6.92
C LYS A 36 -2.76 -4.37 -7.32
N GLU A 37 -2.26 -5.14 -6.37
CA GLU A 37 -2.08 -6.58 -6.53
C GLU A 37 -3.43 -7.29 -6.79
N LYS A 38 -3.43 -8.24 -7.73
CA LYS A 38 -4.57 -9.14 -7.96
C LYS A 38 -4.66 -10.16 -6.82
N GLN A 39 -5.72 -10.09 -6.01
CA GLN A 39 -6.04 -11.08 -4.99
C GLN A 39 -7.14 -12.00 -5.55
N LEU A 40 -6.92 -13.32 -5.55
CA LEU A 40 -7.91 -14.31 -5.99
C LEU A 40 -8.97 -14.48 -4.91
N GLN A 41 -10.04 -13.67 -4.95
CA GLN A 41 -11.28 -13.93 -4.22
C GLN A 41 -12.50 -13.68 -5.12
N ALA A 42 -13.47 -14.59 -5.03
CA ALA A 42 -14.73 -14.55 -5.77
C ALA A 42 -15.64 -13.44 -5.22
N HIS A 43 -16.16 -12.59 -6.10
CA HIS A 43 -17.14 -11.57 -5.72
C HIS A 43 -18.38 -11.60 -6.61
N PRO A 44 -19.58 -11.42 -6.03
CA PRO A 44 -20.80 -11.11 -6.77
C PRO A 44 -20.87 -9.63 -7.17
N SER A 45 -21.64 -9.34 -8.21
CA SER A 45 -21.80 -8.04 -8.87
C SER A 45 -22.49 -6.98 -7.98
N PRO A 46 -22.14 -5.67 -8.09
CA PRO A 46 -22.82 -4.62 -7.34
C PRO A 46 -24.06 -4.06 -8.08
N PRO A 47 -25.09 -3.58 -7.36
CA PRO A 47 -26.24 -2.91 -7.96
C PRO A 47 -25.97 -1.43 -8.28
N THR A 48 -26.77 -0.91 -9.21
CA THR A 48 -26.67 0.40 -9.86
C THR A 48 -27.31 1.57 -9.09
N SER A 49 -26.63 2.73 -9.20
CA SER A 49 -27.12 4.14 -9.19
C SER A 49 -27.40 4.87 -7.87
N SER A 50 -26.81 6.08 -7.71
CA SER A 50 -27.53 7.37 -7.78
C SER A 50 -26.56 8.57 -7.65
N SER A 51 -27.01 9.74 -8.11
CA SER A 51 -26.26 10.93 -8.51
C SER A 51 -25.78 11.85 -7.36
N ALA A 52 -24.47 12.08 -7.30
CA ALA A 52 -23.83 13.23 -6.63
C ALA A 52 -22.53 13.56 -7.39
N GLN A 53 -22.19 14.86 -7.52
CA GLN A 53 -21.07 15.42 -8.31
C GLN A 53 -19.99 14.40 -8.71
N SER A 54 -19.94 14.06 -10.01
CA SER A 54 -19.11 12.96 -10.51
C SER A 54 -17.62 13.25 -10.28
N ARG A 55 -17.08 12.74 -9.18
CA ARG A 55 -15.64 12.50 -9.06
C ARG A 55 -15.23 11.70 -10.30
N PRO A 56 -14.11 12.04 -10.96
CA PRO A 56 -13.65 11.26 -12.09
C PRO A 56 -13.54 9.80 -11.65
N ALA A 57 -14.20 8.90 -12.39
CA ALA A 57 -14.20 7.48 -12.08
C ALA A 57 -12.76 6.97 -12.03
N ILE A 58 -12.32 6.52 -10.87
CA ILE A 58 -10.96 5.98 -10.71
C ILE A 58 -10.93 4.61 -11.36
N THR A 59 -10.05 4.46 -12.35
CA THR A 59 -9.84 3.16 -12.99
C THR A 59 -8.97 2.29 -12.07
N PHE A 60 -9.46 1.11 -11.75
CA PHE A 60 -8.73 0.10 -11.00
C PHE A 60 -8.15 -0.95 -11.94
N GLN A 61 -6.87 -1.27 -11.75
CA GLN A 61 -6.19 -2.36 -12.43
C GLN A 61 -5.53 -3.28 -11.42
N GLU A 62 -5.75 -4.57 -11.57
CA GLU A 62 -5.14 -5.60 -10.73
C GLU A 62 -4.03 -6.31 -11.51
N SER A 63 -2.88 -6.55 -10.89
CA SER A 63 -1.77 -7.26 -11.53
C SER A 63 -1.00 -8.13 -10.56
N ALA A 64 -0.70 -9.37 -10.98
CA ALA A 64 0.17 -10.28 -10.23
C ALA A 64 1.63 -9.82 -10.21
N LEU A 65 2.03 -8.91 -11.11
CA LEU A 65 3.40 -8.35 -11.10
C LEU A 65 3.68 -7.52 -9.84
N LEU A 66 2.63 -7.00 -9.19
CA LEU A 66 2.72 -6.16 -7.99
C LEU A 66 2.73 -6.97 -6.67
N ARG A 67 2.84 -8.29 -6.72
CA ARG A 67 2.89 -9.11 -5.50
C ARG A 67 4.17 -8.91 -4.69
N GLU A 68 4.17 -9.29 -3.42
CA GLU A 68 5.43 -9.31 -2.63
C GLU A 68 6.41 -10.35 -3.19
N GLN A 69 7.67 -10.28 -2.78
CA GLN A 69 8.63 -11.38 -2.90
C GLN A 69 7.99 -12.69 -2.45
N ASN A 70 8.05 -13.72 -3.29
CA ASN A 70 7.64 -15.07 -2.88
C ASN A 70 8.74 -15.67 -2.00
N PHE A 71 8.43 -16.02 -0.76
CA PHE A 71 9.40 -16.63 0.15
C PHE A 71 9.45 -18.16 0.04
N GLY A 72 8.65 -18.79 -0.83
CA GLY A 72 8.63 -20.23 -1.05
C GLY A 72 8.41 -21.00 0.26
N ALA A 73 9.30 -21.94 0.57
CA ALA A 73 9.27 -22.68 1.82
C ALA A 73 9.39 -21.81 3.10
N GLY A 74 9.87 -20.57 2.97
CA GLY A 74 9.97 -19.60 4.06
C GLY A 74 8.66 -18.86 4.38
N GLU A 75 7.62 -19.02 3.57
CA GLU A 75 6.32 -18.37 3.83
C GLU A 75 5.74 -18.77 5.19
N GLY A 76 5.31 -17.78 5.96
CA GLY A 76 4.77 -17.97 7.32
C GLY A 76 5.78 -18.48 8.36
N LYS A 77 7.07 -18.63 8.01
CA LYS A 77 8.11 -19.08 8.93
C LYS A 77 8.74 -17.89 9.66
N LYS A 78 9.11 -18.10 10.93
CA LYS A 78 9.88 -17.11 11.69
C LYS A 78 11.33 -17.10 11.22
N PHE A 79 11.91 -15.91 11.10
CA PHE A 79 13.35 -15.79 10.85
C PHE A 79 14.14 -16.43 11.99
N SER A 80 15.07 -17.33 11.64
CA SER A 80 15.96 -17.98 12.60
C SER A 80 17.34 -17.32 12.61
N LYS A 81 18.09 -17.50 13.69
CA LYS A 81 19.51 -17.11 13.72
C LYS A 81 20.29 -18.01 12.75
N LYS A 82 21.25 -17.43 12.02
CA LYS A 82 22.21 -18.19 11.21
C LYS A 82 23.25 -18.83 12.13
N GLU A 83 23.34 -20.15 12.09
CA GLU A 83 24.38 -20.93 12.75
C GLU A 83 25.67 -20.86 11.92
N ARG A 84 26.81 -20.63 12.58
CA ARG A 84 28.09 -20.37 11.90
C ARG A 84 28.59 -21.57 11.10
N ASP A 85 28.29 -22.76 11.57
CA ASP A 85 28.84 -24.01 11.02
C ASP A 85 27.89 -24.72 10.04
N LEU A 86 26.78 -24.07 9.67
CA LEU A 86 25.79 -24.63 8.76
C LEU A 86 25.66 -23.80 7.49
N SER A 87 25.65 -24.49 6.34
CA SER A 87 25.26 -23.90 5.06
C SER A 87 23.77 -23.49 5.08
N LEU A 88 23.36 -22.62 4.16
CA LEU A 88 21.94 -22.24 4.04
C LEU A 88 21.06 -23.45 3.73
N GLU A 89 21.53 -24.35 2.85
CA GLU A 89 20.83 -25.60 2.53
C GLU A 89 20.63 -26.48 3.77
N ALA A 90 21.66 -26.61 4.62
CA ALA A 90 21.56 -27.36 5.87
C ALA A 90 20.59 -26.71 6.87
N HIS A 91 20.44 -25.37 6.86
CA HIS A 91 19.40 -24.70 7.64
C HIS A 91 18.01 -25.07 7.11
N PHE A 92 17.81 -24.98 5.80
CA PHE A 92 16.51 -25.27 5.18
C PHE A 92 16.08 -26.72 5.42
N ALA A 93 17.01 -27.67 5.32
CA ALA A 93 16.76 -29.07 5.64
C ALA A 93 16.32 -29.29 7.10
N LYS A 94 16.73 -28.41 8.02
CA LYS A 94 16.30 -28.39 9.43
C LYS A 94 15.07 -27.53 9.68
N GLY A 95 14.40 -27.03 8.64
CA GLY A 95 13.25 -26.12 8.76
C GLY A 95 13.59 -24.75 9.36
N LYS A 96 14.86 -24.33 9.27
CA LYS A 96 15.34 -23.03 9.75
C LYS A 96 15.50 -22.07 8.58
N PHE A 97 14.99 -20.84 8.74
CA PHE A 97 14.95 -19.83 7.69
C PHE A 97 15.71 -18.58 8.14
N PRO A 98 17.05 -18.57 8.06
CA PRO A 98 17.85 -17.42 8.42
C PRO A 98 17.71 -16.27 7.43
N ALA A 99 18.05 -15.05 7.86
CA ALA A 99 18.12 -13.91 6.97
C ALA A 99 19.11 -14.15 5.82
N LEU A 100 18.70 -13.76 4.62
CA LEU A 100 19.51 -13.83 3.40
C LEU A 100 20.22 -12.49 3.19
N TYR A 101 21.51 -12.52 2.86
CA TYR A 101 22.36 -11.32 2.86
C TYR A 101 22.75 -10.85 1.45
N THR A 102 22.65 -11.74 0.46
CA THR A 102 22.95 -11.43 -0.95
C THR A 102 21.66 -11.32 -1.76
N ARG A 103 21.72 -10.70 -2.95
CA ARG A 103 20.54 -10.50 -3.80
C ARG A 103 20.11 -11.76 -4.54
N GLN A 104 21.05 -12.68 -4.77
CA GLN A 104 20.84 -13.92 -5.52
C GLN A 104 20.27 -15.04 -4.63
N GLN A 105 20.49 -14.96 -3.33
CA GLN A 105 19.94 -15.91 -2.37
C GLN A 105 18.41 -15.85 -2.35
N CYS A 106 17.80 -17.02 -2.24
CA CYS A 106 16.37 -17.22 -2.02
C CYS A 106 16.16 -18.45 -1.12
N PHE A 107 14.98 -18.54 -0.53
CA PHE A 107 14.53 -19.77 0.11
C PHE A 107 14.12 -20.80 -0.96
N PRO A 108 14.04 -22.11 -0.62
CA PRO A 108 13.60 -23.12 -1.57
C PRO A 108 12.24 -22.78 -2.18
N GLY A 109 12.15 -22.73 -3.51
CA GLY A 109 10.95 -22.34 -4.25
C GLY A 109 10.58 -20.85 -4.15
N GLY A 110 11.44 -20.03 -3.55
CA GLY A 110 11.26 -18.58 -3.40
C GLY A 110 11.89 -17.78 -4.53
N GLU A 111 11.64 -16.48 -4.49
CA GLU A 111 12.16 -15.48 -5.42
C GLU A 111 13.38 -14.80 -4.81
N SER A 112 14.45 -14.60 -5.59
CA SER A 112 15.60 -13.80 -5.17
C SER A 112 15.31 -12.30 -5.31
N LEU A 113 16.11 -11.42 -4.69
CA LEU A 113 15.92 -9.98 -4.85
C LEU A 113 16.19 -9.51 -6.30
N ASP A 114 17.07 -10.19 -7.03
CA ASP A 114 17.29 -9.91 -8.45
C ASP A 114 16.07 -10.29 -9.30
N ALA A 115 15.40 -11.40 -8.98
CA ALA A 115 14.15 -11.77 -9.63
C ALA A 115 13.02 -10.77 -9.31
N VAL A 116 12.92 -10.30 -8.05
CA VAL A 116 11.98 -9.22 -7.68
C VAL A 116 12.28 -7.94 -8.46
N ALA A 117 13.56 -7.57 -8.63
CA ALA A 117 13.96 -6.40 -9.40
C ALA A 117 13.60 -6.52 -10.88
N GLN A 118 13.82 -7.68 -11.48
CA GLN A 118 13.40 -7.96 -12.85
C GLN A 118 11.88 -7.85 -12.99
N ARG A 119 11.12 -8.41 -12.04
CA ARG A 119 9.66 -8.29 -12.03
C ARG A 119 9.19 -6.84 -11.84
N ALA A 120 9.92 -6.03 -11.08
CA ALA A 120 9.64 -4.61 -10.93
C ALA A 120 9.87 -3.84 -12.25
N GLU A 121 10.90 -4.19 -13.03
CA GLU A 121 11.10 -3.68 -14.40
C GLU A 121 9.93 -4.07 -15.31
N ASP A 122 9.48 -5.32 -15.25
CA ASP A 122 8.34 -5.77 -16.07
C ASP A 122 7.04 -5.08 -15.65
N ALA A 123 6.81 -4.88 -14.34
CA ALA A 123 5.69 -4.10 -13.83
C ALA A 123 5.74 -2.64 -14.32
N PHE A 124 6.92 -2.02 -14.33
CA PHE A 124 7.10 -0.68 -14.86
C PHE A 124 6.70 -0.62 -16.35
N ARG A 125 7.28 -1.49 -17.19
CA ARG A 125 7.02 -1.51 -18.64
C ARG A 125 5.55 -1.79 -18.96
N GLN A 126 4.95 -2.78 -18.31
CA GLN A 126 3.59 -3.22 -18.65
C GLN A 126 2.49 -2.34 -18.04
N LEU A 127 2.74 -1.75 -16.86
CA LEU A 127 1.68 -1.07 -16.11
C LEU A 127 1.85 0.44 -16.11
N LEU A 128 3.08 0.96 -16.00
CA LEU A 128 3.34 2.38 -15.75
C LEU A 128 3.80 3.14 -17.00
N GLU A 129 4.61 2.49 -17.85
CA GLU A 129 5.23 3.16 -19.00
C GLU A 129 4.20 3.71 -19.98
N GLN A 130 3.10 2.98 -20.22
CA GLN A 130 1.99 3.47 -21.05
C GLN A 130 1.39 4.78 -20.53
N HIS A 131 1.30 4.96 -19.20
CA HIS A 131 0.74 6.18 -18.60
C HIS A 131 1.70 7.36 -18.73
N ILE A 132 3.01 7.09 -18.72
CA ILE A 132 4.05 8.09 -18.94
C ILE A 132 4.12 8.50 -20.42
N CYS A 133 3.98 7.54 -21.33
CA CYS A 133 4.17 7.75 -22.77
C CYS A 133 2.94 8.31 -23.49
N ALA A 134 1.74 7.81 -23.18
CA ALA A 134 0.51 8.15 -23.89
C ALA A 134 -0.04 9.54 -23.52
N ASN A 135 0.26 10.04 -22.32
CA ASN A 135 -0.42 11.21 -21.76
C ASN A 135 0.45 12.48 -21.78
N GLY A 136 1.09 12.74 -22.92
CA GLY A 136 1.88 13.94 -23.18
C GLY A 136 1.24 15.20 -22.56
N ASN A 137 1.92 15.74 -21.55
CA ASN A 137 1.57 16.96 -20.79
C ASN A 137 0.30 16.93 -19.90
N GLN A 138 -0.34 15.78 -19.64
CA GLN A 138 -1.45 15.72 -18.69
C GLN A 138 -0.98 15.41 -17.26
N ASN A 139 -1.51 16.14 -16.28
CA ASN A 139 -1.33 15.86 -14.85
C ASN A 139 -2.13 14.61 -14.44
N GLU A 140 -1.67 13.43 -14.85
CA GLU A 140 -2.18 12.15 -14.36
C GLU A 140 -1.53 11.78 -13.02
N VAL A 141 -2.33 11.18 -12.14
CA VAL A 141 -1.87 10.59 -10.88
C VAL A 141 -2.15 9.11 -10.89
N VAL A 142 -1.10 8.31 -10.69
CA VAL A 142 -1.17 6.86 -10.56
C VAL A 142 -0.85 6.49 -9.12
N ALA A 143 -1.79 5.82 -8.45
CA ALA A 143 -1.54 5.18 -7.17
C ALA A 143 -1.14 3.72 -7.41
N VAL A 144 -0.02 3.28 -6.86
CA VAL A 144 0.43 1.88 -6.86
C VAL A 144 0.35 1.35 -5.44
N VAL A 145 -0.34 0.25 -5.23
CA VAL A 145 -0.52 -0.37 -3.91
C VAL A 145 0.08 -1.77 -3.93
N SER A 146 1.09 -2.02 -3.09
CA SER A 146 1.88 -3.25 -3.09
C SER A 146 2.66 -3.38 -1.77
N HIS A 147 3.77 -4.11 -1.73
CA HIS A 147 4.47 -4.56 -0.53
C HIS A 147 5.89 -4.02 -0.39
N GLY A 148 6.45 -4.08 0.82
CA GLY A 148 7.65 -3.35 1.18
C GLY A 148 8.88 -3.64 0.32
N ILE A 149 9.16 -4.92 0.02
CA ILE A 149 10.35 -5.31 -0.74
C ILE A 149 10.15 -5.00 -2.22
N PHE A 150 9.04 -5.43 -2.80
CA PHE A 150 8.73 -5.12 -4.19
C PHE A 150 8.72 -3.63 -4.49
N LEU A 151 8.11 -2.82 -3.63
CA LEU A 151 8.02 -1.37 -3.83
C LEU A 151 9.38 -0.68 -3.80
N ALA A 152 10.31 -1.14 -2.95
CA ALA A 152 11.67 -0.60 -2.95
C ALA A 152 12.36 -0.84 -4.30
N GLU A 153 12.22 -2.03 -4.88
CA GLU A 153 12.77 -2.34 -6.20
C GLU A 153 12.05 -1.55 -7.32
N LEU A 154 10.71 -1.40 -7.27
CA LEU A 154 9.97 -0.59 -8.25
C LEU A 154 10.37 0.89 -8.22
N ILE A 155 10.52 1.48 -7.04
CA ILE A 155 11.00 2.86 -6.91
C ILE A 155 12.41 2.98 -7.48
N ALA A 156 13.27 2.01 -7.22
CA ALA A 156 14.63 1.99 -7.77
C ALA A 156 14.65 1.92 -9.30
N VAL A 157 13.79 1.09 -9.90
CA VAL A 157 13.61 1.02 -11.36
C VAL A 157 13.22 2.38 -11.93
N ILE A 158 12.26 3.06 -11.32
CA ILE A 158 11.79 4.37 -11.80
C ILE A 158 12.91 5.41 -11.71
N ILE A 159 13.65 5.47 -10.59
CA ILE A 159 14.77 6.42 -10.41
C ILE A 159 15.89 6.16 -11.42
N LYS A 160 16.23 4.89 -11.67
CA LYS A 160 17.30 4.51 -12.63
C LYS A 160 16.96 4.87 -14.08
N LYS A 161 15.68 5.10 -14.41
CA LYS A 161 15.23 5.56 -15.74
C LYS A 161 15.35 7.09 -15.90
N ASP A 162 15.73 7.83 -14.87
CA ASP A 162 16.03 9.25 -14.99
C ASP A 162 17.27 9.46 -15.88
N ALA A 163 17.14 10.31 -16.90
CA ALA A 163 18.19 10.59 -17.88
C ALA A 163 19.45 11.24 -17.27
N GLU A 164 19.31 11.89 -16.11
CA GLU A 164 20.38 12.52 -15.32
C GLU A 164 20.86 11.63 -14.17
N PHE A 165 20.30 10.43 -14.00
CA PHE A 165 20.85 9.49 -13.03
C PHE A 165 22.28 9.10 -13.43
N ARG A 166 23.23 9.36 -12.52
CA ARG A 166 24.68 9.11 -12.71
C ARG A 166 25.30 8.34 -11.54
N GLY A 167 24.48 7.88 -10.60
CA GLY A 167 24.94 7.30 -9.34
C GLY A 167 24.67 5.81 -9.22
N ASP A 168 25.09 5.25 -8.08
CA ASP A 168 24.54 3.99 -7.58
C ASP A 168 23.40 4.31 -6.61
N LEU A 169 22.35 3.50 -6.65
CA LEU A 169 21.19 3.62 -5.75
C LEU A 169 21.17 2.41 -4.84
N ASP A 170 21.47 2.62 -3.55
CA ASP A 170 21.26 1.58 -2.57
C ASP A 170 19.76 1.36 -2.34
N VAL A 171 19.23 0.33 -2.99
CA VAL A 171 17.82 -0.07 -2.87
C VAL A 171 17.44 -0.39 -1.42
N LYS A 172 18.40 -0.78 -0.56
CA LYS A 172 18.12 -1.04 0.86
C LYS A 172 17.65 0.21 1.60
N SER A 173 18.10 1.40 1.18
CA SER A 173 17.65 2.68 1.74
C SER A 173 16.17 2.98 1.48
N LEU A 174 15.56 2.32 0.48
CA LEU A 174 14.15 2.44 0.12
C LEU A 174 13.26 1.39 0.81
N ARG A 175 13.85 0.44 1.55
CA ARG A 175 13.14 -0.61 2.29
C ARG A 175 12.67 -0.11 3.66
N GLY A 176 11.95 -0.96 4.39
CA GLY A 176 11.48 -0.64 5.74
C GLY A 176 10.35 0.38 5.76
N MET A 177 9.57 0.47 4.67
CA MET A 177 8.37 1.31 4.63
C MET A 177 7.38 0.86 5.71
N ARG A 178 6.83 1.82 6.46
CA ARG A 178 5.76 1.50 7.42
C ARG A 178 4.53 1.09 6.63
N ASN A 179 3.74 0.16 7.18
CA ASN A 179 2.44 -0.18 6.61
C ASN A 179 1.63 1.10 6.38
N THR A 180 1.03 1.19 5.20
CA THR A 180 0.28 2.33 4.64
C THR A 180 1.04 3.65 4.49
N ALA A 181 2.35 3.70 4.78
CA ALA A 181 3.17 4.82 4.36
C ALA A 181 3.24 4.90 2.84
N TRP A 182 3.56 6.10 2.35
CA TRP A 182 3.67 6.33 0.91
C TRP A 182 4.98 6.97 0.48
N THR A 183 5.41 6.62 -0.72
CA THR A 183 6.49 7.30 -1.45
C THR A 183 5.90 7.98 -2.67
N LYS A 184 6.30 9.23 -2.92
CA LYS A 184 5.75 10.07 -3.98
C LYS A 184 6.84 10.48 -4.96
N LEU A 185 6.61 10.20 -6.23
CA LEU A 185 7.51 10.52 -7.34
C LEU A 185 6.79 11.44 -8.33
N ASP A 186 7.45 12.49 -8.79
CA ASP A 186 7.03 13.27 -9.96
C ASP A 186 7.86 12.81 -11.17
N VAL A 187 7.19 12.20 -12.13
CA VAL A 187 7.79 11.57 -13.31
C VAL A 187 7.33 12.29 -14.57
N LYS A 188 8.27 12.73 -15.37
CA LYS A 188 8.04 13.41 -16.64
C LYS A 188 8.77 12.67 -17.75
N ARG A 189 8.11 12.51 -18.89
CA ARG A 189 8.78 12.03 -20.11
C ARG A 189 9.71 13.14 -20.59
N ARG A 190 10.96 12.80 -20.86
CA ARG A 190 11.88 13.65 -21.61
C ARG A 190 11.76 13.25 -23.08
N THR A 191 11.58 14.22 -23.97
CA THR A 191 11.75 13.97 -25.41
C THR A 191 13.21 13.62 -25.63
N ALA A 192 13.49 12.33 -25.85
CA ALA A 192 14.85 11.90 -26.14
C ALA A 192 15.30 12.52 -27.47
N SER A 193 16.49 13.11 -27.50
CA SER A 193 17.23 13.37 -28.74
C SER A 193 17.96 12.11 -29.24
N SER A 194 17.73 10.97 -28.59
CA SER A 194 18.42 9.69 -28.82
C SER A 194 17.76 8.90 -29.94
N THR A 195 18.59 8.30 -30.79
CA THR A 195 18.28 7.45 -31.94
C THR A 195 17.58 6.13 -31.59
N ASP A 196 17.45 5.80 -30.31
CA ASP A 196 16.79 4.57 -29.85
C ASP A 196 15.32 4.82 -29.46
N PRO A 197 14.34 4.38 -30.29
CA PRO A 197 12.92 4.58 -30.02
C PRO A 197 12.39 3.73 -28.85
N TYR A 198 13.20 2.81 -28.31
CA TYR A 198 12.78 1.87 -27.26
C TYR A 198 13.13 2.33 -25.84
N THR A 199 13.92 3.39 -25.67
CA THR A 199 14.30 3.90 -24.35
C THR A 199 13.56 5.20 -23.99
N THR A 200 12.54 5.07 -23.13
CA THR A 200 11.84 6.24 -22.57
C THR A 200 12.74 6.95 -21.55
N ALA A 201 13.46 7.98 -21.99
CA ALA A 201 14.21 8.85 -21.08
C ALA A 201 13.25 9.62 -20.16
N LEU A 202 13.44 9.53 -18.83
CA LEU A 202 12.59 10.20 -17.85
C LEU A 202 13.31 11.36 -17.15
N SER A 203 12.53 12.24 -16.54
CA SER A 203 12.94 13.12 -15.46
C SER A 203 12.08 12.78 -14.25
N VAL A 204 12.73 12.41 -13.15
CA VAL A 204 12.15 11.82 -11.95
C VAL A 204 12.60 12.64 -10.75
N ARG A 205 11.62 13.13 -9.97
CA ARG A 205 11.86 13.81 -8.71
C ARG A 205 11.19 13.07 -7.57
N VAL A 206 11.97 12.66 -6.58
CA VAL A 206 11.44 12.06 -5.35
C VAL A 206 10.93 13.18 -4.45
N LEU A 207 9.62 13.24 -4.23
CA LEU A 207 8.97 14.30 -3.44
C LEU A 207 8.81 13.92 -1.96
N GLY A 208 8.90 12.64 -1.64
CA GLY A 208 8.85 12.14 -0.28
C GLY A 208 8.97 10.63 -0.26
N VAL A 209 9.64 10.08 0.74
CA VAL A 209 9.87 8.64 0.92
C VAL A 209 9.27 8.24 2.26
N ASN A 210 8.57 7.10 2.30
CA ASN A 210 8.03 6.52 3.54
C ASN A 210 7.24 7.54 4.39
N SER A 211 6.46 8.40 3.73
CA SER A 211 5.68 9.46 4.35
C SER A 211 4.50 8.86 5.13
N HIS A 212 4.52 9.08 6.44
CA HIS A 212 3.58 8.46 7.37
C HIS A 212 3.01 9.46 8.39
N LYS A 213 3.02 10.76 8.07
CA LYS A 213 2.42 11.81 8.92
C LYS A 213 0.94 11.53 9.24
N HIS A 214 0.23 10.89 8.32
CA HIS A 214 -1.17 10.49 8.54
C HIS A 214 -1.34 9.39 9.60
N LEU A 215 -0.26 8.75 10.04
CA LEU A 215 -0.27 7.69 11.05
C LEU A 215 0.01 8.19 12.47
N THR A 216 0.42 9.44 12.65
CA THR A 216 0.86 9.93 13.98
C THR A 216 -0.26 9.96 15.01
N ASN A 217 -1.51 10.11 14.56
CA ASN A 217 -2.68 10.21 15.44
C ASN A 217 -3.56 8.95 15.39
N LEU A 218 -3.11 7.89 14.71
CA LEU A 218 -3.83 6.63 14.65
C LEU A 218 -3.48 5.80 15.88
N ASN A 219 -4.43 5.70 16.81
CA ASN A 219 -4.35 4.74 17.90
C ASN A 219 -4.39 3.33 17.32
N ARG A 220 -3.25 2.65 17.37
CA ARG A 220 -3.17 1.23 17.02
C ARG A 220 -4.01 0.48 18.04
N GLN A 221 -4.99 -0.29 17.56
CA GLN A 221 -5.67 -1.25 18.40
C GLN A 221 -4.61 -2.25 18.91
N GLY A 222 -4.52 -2.40 20.24
CA GLY A 222 -3.60 -3.35 20.85
C GLY A 222 -4.01 -4.77 20.47
N GLY A 223 -3.14 -5.50 19.77
CA GLY A 223 -3.42 -6.89 19.34
C GLY A 223 -2.95 -7.22 17.92
N GLY A 224 -2.76 -6.22 17.06
CA GLY A 224 -2.53 -6.48 15.64
C GLY A 224 -3.84 -6.88 14.95
N ILE A 225 -4.01 -6.48 13.69
CA ILE A 225 -5.29 -6.68 12.98
C ILE A 225 -5.64 -8.16 12.83
N GLY A 226 -4.63 -9.05 12.77
CA GLY A 226 -4.83 -10.50 12.70
C GLY A 226 -5.36 -11.16 13.98
N SER A 227 -5.63 -10.41 15.05
CA SER A 227 -6.28 -10.94 16.26
C SER A 227 -7.72 -10.46 16.45
N SER A 228 -8.23 -9.63 15.54
CA SER A 228 -9.59 -9.10 15.60
C SER A 228 -10.48 -9.90 14.66
N ALA A 229 -11.68 -10.28 15.11
CA ALA A 229 -12.65 -10.93 14.25
C ALA A 229 -13.08 -9.95 13.14
N TYR A 230 -13.30 -10.48 11.93
CA TYR A 230 -13.88 -9.78 10.78
C TYR A 230 -14.95 -8.76 11.20
N ASP A 231 -14.73 -7.48 10.88
CA ASP A 231 -15.70 -6.41 11.10
C ASP A 231 -16.44 -6.10 9.78
N PRO A 232 -17.74 -6.43 9.66
CA PRO A 232 -18.53 -6.12 8.48
C PRO A 232 -18.62 -4.62 8.15
N ALA A 233 -18.29 -3.74 9.11
CA ALA A 233 -18.22 -2.29 8.88
C ALA A 233 -16.93 -1.85 8.17
N GLN A 234 -15.95 -2.76 8.01
CA GLN A 234 -14.70 -2.48 7.32
C GLN A 234 -14.95 -2.36 5.80
N GLN A 235 -14.76 -1.15 5.26
CA GLN A 235 -15.03 -0.87 3.85
C GLN A 235 -13.96 -1.46 2.92
N ASP A 236 -14.29 -1.69 1.65
CA ASP A 236 -13.32 -2.06 0.61
C ASP A 236 -12.42 -0.85 0.27
N ILE A 237 -11.15 -1.11 -0.08
CA ILE A 237 -10.24 -0.10 -0.65
C ILE A 237 -10.84 0.56 -1.90
N ARG A 238 -11.68 -0.15 -2.65
CA ARG A 238 -12.43 0.41 -3.79
C ARG A 238 -13.40 1.50 -3.35
N ALA A 239 -14.13 1.29 -2.26
CA ALA A 239 -15.02 2.30 -1.68
C ALA A 239 -14.21 3.50 -1.17
N PHE A 240 -13.03 3.25 -0.57
CA PHE A 240 -12.15 4.30 -0.09
C PHE A 240 -11.62 5.21 -1.22
N LEU A 241 -10.97 4.63 -2.22
CA LEU A 241 -10.40 5.43 -3.31
C LEU A 241 -11.50 5.97 -4.24
N GLY A 242 -12.55 5.19 -4.51
CA GLY A 242 -13.69 5.58 -5.36
C GLY A 242 -14.59 6.67 -4.78
N GLY A 243 -14.36 7.08 -3.53
CA GLY A 243 -15.02 8.23 -2.93
C GLY A 243 -16.34 7.94 -2.21
N GLY A 244 -16.55 6.70 -1.75
CA GLY A 244 -17.71 6.23 -0.99
C GLY A 244 -17.80 6.75 0.44
N GLY A 245 -17.49 8.03 0.66
CA GLY A 245 -17.80 8.73 1.90
C GLY A 245 -19.24 9.25 1.87
N SER A 246 -20.22 8.35 1.89
CA SER A 246 -21.62 8.73 2.13
C SER A 246 -21.72 9.19 3.59
N GLY A 247 -22.17 10.43 3.79
CA GLY A 247 -22.19 11.13 5.07
C GLY A 247 -22.79 10.30 6.21
N GLY A 248 -22.05 10.22 7.32
CA GLY A 248 -22.59 9.77 8.60
C GLY A 248 -23.68 10.72 9.05
N GLY A 249 -24.93 10.34 8.76
CA GLY A 249 -26.13 10.98 9.29
C GLY A 249 -26.08 11.01 10.81
N GLY A 250 -26.29 12.20 11.36
CA GLY A 250 -26.40 12.42 12.79
C GLY A 250 -27.51 11.54 13.37
N LYS A 251 -27.17 10.77 14.40
CA LYS A 251 -28.18 10.20 15.29
C LYS A 251 -28.84 11.36 16.03
N THR A 252 -30.05 11.70 15.60
CA THR A 252 -30.99 12.54 16.32
C THR A 252 -31.22 11.95 17.72
N LYS A 253 -30.93 12.75 18.75
CA LYS A 253 -31.41 12.53 20.12
C LYS A 253 -32.93 12.63 20.11
N THR A 254 -33.63 11.51 20.20
CA THR A 254 -35.03 11.51 20.65
C THR A 254 -35.05 11.59 22.17
N THR A 255 -35.50 12.74 22.64
CA THR A 255 -35.76 13.12 24.02
C THR A 255 -36.97 12.37 24.57
N SER A 256 -36.76 11.42 25.48
CA SER A 256 -37.81 10.95 26.39
C SER A 256 -37.75 11.77 27.68
N LYS A 257 -38.83 12.53 27.95
CA LYS A 257 -39.03 13.41 29.10
C LYS A 257 -38.84 12.73 30.47
N PRO A 258 -38.45 13.48 31.51
CA PRO A 258 -38.23 12.97 32.86
C PRO A 258 -39.54 12.78 33.63
N LYS A 259 -39.67 11.67 34.36
CA LYS A 259 -40.67 11.51 35.43
C LYS A 259 -40.06 12.01 36.74
N LEU A 260 -40.55 13.16 37.23
CA LEU A 260 -40.44 13.54 38.63
C LEU A 260 -41.24 12.56 39.50
N LYS A 261 -40.66 12.15 40.63
CA LYS A 261 -41.42 11.74 41.81
C LYS A 261 -40.89 12.51 43.04
N PRO A 262 -41.75 12.86 44.01
CA PRO A 262 -41.41 13.80 45.06
C PRO A 262 -40.96 13.14 46.36
N THR A 263 -40.13 13.91 47.09
CA THR A 263 -40.08 14.10 48.56
C THR A 263 -39.69 12.95 49.50
N GLY A 264 -38.73 13.25 50.39
CA GLY A 264 -38.65 12.65 51.73
C GLY A 264 -37.23 12.33 52.24
N LYS A 265 -36.58 13.30 52.91
CA LYS A 265 -35.38 13.16 53.77
C LYS A 265 -35.70 12.26 55.01
N PRO A 266 -34.74 11.65 55.76
CA PRO A 266 -33.61 12.38 56.36
C PRO A 266 -32.25 11.67 56.50
N LEU A 267 -31.26 12.52 56.78
CA LEU A 267 -29.85 12.27 57.04
C LEU A 267 -29.63 11.44 58.32
N ARG A 268 -28.65 10.52 58.29
CA ARG A 268 -27.97 9.99 59.48
C ARG A 268 -26.46 10.28 59.41
N PRO A 269 -25.80 10.50 60.55
CA PRO A 269 -24.42 10.98 60.62
C PRO A 269 -23.41 9.84 60.45
N LYS A 270 -22.21 10.20 59.96
CA LYS A 270 -21.05 9.31 59.88
C LYS A 270 -20.42 9.11 61.28
N PRO A 271 -19.98 7.89 61.64
CA PRO A 271 -18.93 7.74 62.63
C PRO A 271 -17.55 7.99 62.01
N TYR A 272 -16.65 8.44 62.87
CA TYR A 272 -15.29 8.97 62.65
C TYR A 272 -14.37 8.10 61.78
#